data_AF-A0A0N4THG1-F1
#
_entry.id   AF-A0A0N4THG1-F1
#
_cell.length_a   1.000
_cell.length_b   1.000
_cell.length_c   1.000
_cell.angle_alpha   90.00
_cell.angle_beta   90.00
_cell.angle_gamma   90.00
#
_symmetry.space_group_name_H-M   'P 1'
#
loop_
_entity.id
_entity.type
_entity.pdbx_description
1 polymer ?
#
loop_
_entity_poly.entity_id
_entity_poly.type
_entity_poly.pdbx_seq_one_letter_code
_entity_poly.pdbx_strand_id
1 'polypeptide(L)'
;MGILSLEQLIFLAQYDVAHAQSILSHSNHPLYGFPMAVTGINLTALIRQLLQINALKMHFYNTISGTPTIDNFHHVFCMCFMEVYLHH
;
A
#
# COMPACT_ATOMS: atom_id res chain seq x y z
N MET A 1 -13.48 -0.35 -4.49
CA MET A 1 -12.10 -0.46 -3.99
C MET A 1 -11.90 -1.52 -2.90
N GLY A 2 -12.96 -2.04 -2.26
CA GLY A 2 -12.82 -2.98 -1.13
C GLY A 2 -12.03 -4.25 -1.42
N ILE A 3 -12.36 -4.98 -2.51
CA ILE A 3 -11.67 -6.23 -2.85
C ILE A 3 -10.20 -5.97 -3.25
N LEU A 4 -9.94 -4.97 -4.09
CA LEU A 4 -8.57 -4.62 -4.47
C LEU A 4 -7.70 -4.20 -3.28
N SER A 5 -8.28 -3.46 -2.32
CA SER A 5 -7.59 -3.12 -1.08
C SER A 5 -7.30 -4.35 -0.23
N LEU A 6 -8.21 -5.32 -0.19
CA LEU A 6 -8.00 -6.58 0.53
C LEU A 6 -6.85 -7.38 -0.10
N GLU A 7 -6.85 -7.51 -1.42
CA GLU A 7 -5.74 -8.16 -2.17
C GLU A 7 -4.40 -7.47 -1.89
N GLN A 8 -4.39 -6.13 -1.85
CA GLN A 8 -3.20 -5.35 -1.50
C GLN A 8 -2.70 -5.58 -0.06
N LEU A 9 -3.61 -5.71 0.91
CA LEU A 9 -3.24 -6.04 2.30
C LEU A 9 -2.72 -7.49 2.41
N ILE A 10 -3.32 -8.42 1.67
CA ILE A 10 -2.82 -9.80 1.58
C ILE A 10 -1.43 -9.82 0.94
N PHE A 11 -1.23 -9.08 -0.14
CA PHE A 11 0.06 -8.94 -0.81
C PHE A 11 1.11 -8.37 0.14
N LEU A 12 0.81 -7.31 0.90
CA LEU A 12 1.70 -6.75 1.92
C LEU A 12 2.10 -7.81 2.96
N ALA A 13 1.13 -8.58 3.46
CA ALA A 13 1.37 -9.64 4.44
C ALA A 13 2.23 -10.79 3.91
N GLN A 14 2.27 -11.02 2.59
CA GLN A 14 3.09 -12.04 1.95
C GLN A 14 4.45 -11.51 1.50
N TYR A 15 4.50 -10.26 1.05
CA TYR A 15 5.69 -9.61 0.54
C TYR A 15 6.68 -9.25 1.65
N ASP A 16 6.18 -8.71 2.77
CA ASP A 16 7.01 -8.35 3.92
C ASP A 16 6.27 -8.64 5.23
N VAL A 17 6.39 -9.89 5.67
CA VAL A 17 5.72 -10.40 6.88
C VAL A 17 6.09 -9.57 8.12
N ALA A 18 7.36 -9.15 8.24
CA ALA A 18 7.84 -8.44 9.42
C ALA A 18 7.22 -7.04 9.51
N HIS A 19 7.22 -6.28 8.41
CA HIS A 19 6.57 -4.97 8.39
C HIS A 19 5.05 -5.09 8.53
N ALA A 20 4.42 -6.08 7.88
CA ALA A 20 2.98 -6.30 8.02
C ALA A 20 2.57 -6.57 9.48
N GLN A 21 3.35 -7.37 10.22
CA GLN A 21 3.12 -7.61 11.64
C GLN A 21 3.35 -6.35 12.48
N SER A 22 4.42 -5.58 12.21
CA SER A 22 4.68 -4.32 12.91
C SER A 22 3.55 -3.32 12.73
N ILE A 23 3.08 -3.15 11.49
CA ILE A 23 1.95 -2.30 11.12
C ILE A 23 0.68 -2.77 11.85
N LEU A 24 0.38 -4.07 11.83
CA LEU A 24 -0.79 -4.63 12.50
C LEU A 24 -0.72 -4.39 14.01
N SER A 25 0.43 -4.64 14.64
CA SER A 25 0.63 -4.39 16.06
C SER A 25 0.39 -2.92 16.43
N HIS A 26 0.96 -1.99 15.65
CA HIS A 26 0.78 -0.56 15.88
C HIS A 26 -0.67 -0.11 15.64
N SER A 27 -1.32 -0.63 14.60
CA SER A 27 -2.72 -0.33 14.28
C SER A 27 -3.68 -0.70 15.43
N ASN A 28 -3.31 -1.68 16.26
CA ASN A 28 -4.05 -2.11 17.44
C ASN A 28 -3.62 -1.40 18.75
N HIS A 29 -2.72 -0.42 18.67
CA HIS A 29 -2.28 0.32 19.86
C HIS A 29 -3.48 1.06 20.50
N PRO A 30 -3.66 0.99 21.84
CA PRO A 30 -4.87 1.48 22.50
C PRO A 30 -5.10 2.99 22.40
N LEU A 31 -4.04 3.78 22.18
CA LEU A 31 -4.09 5.25 22.13
C LEU A 31 -3.71 5.85 20.77
N TYR A 32 -2.93 5.12 19.97
CA TYR A 32 -2.33 5.60 18.71
C TYR A 32 -2.66 4.68 17.54
N GLY A 33 -3.50 3.66 17.78
CA GLY A 33 -3.94 2.75 16.76
C GLY A 33 -4.75 3.46 15.69
N PHE A 34 -4.86 2.79 14.54
CA PHE A 34 -5.60 3.29 13.40
C PHE A 34 -6.34 2.12 12.74
N PRO A 35 -7.48 2.37 12.08
CA PRO A 35 -8.24 1.29 11.44
C PRO A 35 -7.53 0.80 10.17
N MET A 36 -6.64 -0.19 10.30
CA MET A 36 -5.75 -0.69 9.23
C MET A 36 -6.49 -0.97 7.91
N ALA A 37 -7.64 -1.63 7.96
CA ALA A 37 -8.44 -1.95 6.76
C ALA A 37 -9.01 -0.69 6.09
N VAL A 38 -9.50 0.29 6.87
CA VAL A 38 -10.04 1.55 6.34
C VAL A 38 -8.91 2.40 5.75
N THR A 39 -7.76 2.46 6.44
CA THR A 39 -6.54 3.10 5.92
C THR A 39 -6.11 2.47 4.60
N GLY A 40 -6.12 1.13 4.50
CA GLY A 40 -5.86 0.41 3.26
C GLY A 40 -6.81 0.80 2.14
N ILE A 41 -8.11 0.86 2.39
CA ILE A 41 -9.11 1.24 1.37
C ILE A 41 -8.86 2.66 0.85
N ASN A 42 -8.61 3.60 1.76
CA ASN A 42 -8.33 4.99 1.42
C ASN A 42 -7.03 5.11 0.62
N LEU A 43 -5.99 4.40 1.03
CA LEU A 43 -4.71 4.40 0.33
C LEU A 43 -4.83 3.79 -1.07
N THR A 44 -5.54 2.68 -1.20
CA THR A 44 -5.86 2.05 -2.50
C THR A 44 -6.57 3.07 -3.42
N ALA A 45 -7.50 3.85 -2.87
CA ALA A 45 -8.22 4.87 -3.62
C ALA A 45 -7.27 6.00 -4.09
N LEU A 46 -6.41 6.49 -3.19
CA LEU A 46 -5.40 7.51 -3.48
C LEU A 46 -4.44 7.06 -4.57
N ILE A 47 -3.83 5.88 -4.44
CA ILE A 47 -2.84 5.37 -5.41
C ILE A 47 -3.48 5.16 -6.78
N ARG A 48 -4.74 4.67 -6.83
CA ARG A 48 -5.48 4.59 -8.09
C ARG A 48 -5.69 5.95 -8.73
N GLN A 49 -6.04 6.98 -7.95
CA GLN A 49 -6.18 8.34 -8.46
C GLN A 49 -4.83 8.87 -8.98
N LEU A 50 -3.74 8.65 -8.25
CA LEU A 50 -2.38 9.01 -8.68
C LEU A 50 -1.99 8.31 -9.98
N LEU A 51 -2.39 7.05 -10.17
CA LEU A 51 -2.21 6.32 -11.42
C LEU A 51 -2.99 6.97 -12.57
N GLN A 52 -4.27 7.31 -12.35
CA GLN A 52 -5.14 7.91 -13.37
C GLN A 52 -4.66 9.30 -13.84
N ILE A 53 -4.06 10.08 -12.95
CA ILE A 53 -3.49 11.40 -13.29
C ILE A 53 -2.03 11.31 -13.80
N ASN A 54 -1.50 10.09 -14.02
CA ASN A 54 -0.13 9.83 -14.45
C ASN A 54 0.96 10.30 -13.46
N ALA A 55 0.63 10.55 -12.19
CA ALA A 55 1.62 10.96 -11.18
C ALA A 55 2.63 9.84 -10.86
N LEU A 56 2.23 8.58 -11.04
CA LEU A 56 3.12 7.41 -10.84
C LEU A 56 3.96 7.05 -12.07
N LYS A 57 3.78 7.77 -13.20
CA LYS A 57 4.40 7.43 -14.48
C LYS A 57 5.92 7.28 -14.35
N MET A 58 6.60 8.27 -13.77
CA MET A 58 8.05 8.23 -13.59
C MET A 58 8.51 7.02 -12.76
N HIS A 59 7.77 6.65 -11.72
CA HIS A 59 8.10 5.46 -10.93
C HIS A 59 8.02 4.19 -11.78
N PHE A 60 6.93 3.98 -12.51
CA PHE A 60 6.78 2.78 -13.34
C PHE A 60 7.82 2.71 -14.47
N TYR A 61 8.11 3.82 -15.15
CA TYR A 61 9.07 3.82 -16.27
C TYR A 61 10.54 3.72 -15.85
N ASN A 62 10.89 4.16 -14.64
CA ASN A 62 12.29 4.14 -14.17
C ASN A 62 12.63 2.88 -13.36
N THR A 63 11.65 2.26 -12.71
CA THR A 63 11.90 1.18 -11.74
C THR A 63 11.63 -0.21 -12.32
N ILE A 64 10.86 -0.29 -13.42
CA ILE A 64 10.36 -1.56 -13.94
C ILE A 64 10.92 -1.80 -15.33
N SER A 65 11.55 -2.96 -15.50
CA SER A 65 11.98 -3.43 -16.81
C SER A 65 10.81 -4.11 -17.51
N GLY A 66 10.36 -3.55 -18.63
CA GLY A 66 9.24 -4.09 -19.41
C GLY A 66 7.88 -3.49 -19.05
N THR A 67 6.81 -4.26 -19.29
CA THR A 67 5.43 -3.77 -19.12
C THR A 67 5.00 -3.83 -17.64
N PRO A 68 4.49 -2.73 -17.06
CA PRO A 68 3.96 -2.75 -15.71
C PRO A 68 2.81 -3.76 -15.53
N THR A 69 2.86 -4.54 -14.45
CA THR A 69 1.83 -5.50 -14.04
C THR A 69 1.03 -4.98 -12.83
N ILE A 70 -0.02 -5.72 -12.45
CA ILE A 70 -0.79 -5.43 -11.24
C ILE A 70 0.06 -5.57 -9.96
N ASP A 71 1.05 -6.48 -9.95
CA ASP A 71 1.96 -6.63 -8.81
C ASP A 71 2.79 -5.37 -8.57
N ASN A 72 3.21 -4.68 -9.63
CA ASN A 72 3.88 -3.39 -9.50
C ASN A 72 2.98 -2.34 -8.84
N PHE A 73 1.67 -2.40 -9.08
CA PHE A 73 0.70 -1.56 -8.38
C PHE A 73 0.53 -1.96 -6.91
N HIS A 74 0.58 -3.26 -6.58
CA HIS A 74 0.62 -3.74 -5.19
C HIS A 74 1.92 -3.33 -4.47
N HIS A 75 3.07 -3.30 -5.15
CA HIS A 75 4.31 -2.80 -4.58
C HIS A 75 4.26 -1.32 -4.25
N VAL A 76 3.69 -0.47 -5.12
CA VAL A 76 3.46 0.94 -4.82
C VAL A 76 2.58 1.09 -3.58
N PHE A 77 1.54 0.26 -3.44
CA PHE A 77 0.74 0.23 -2.21
C PHE A 77 1.57 -0.09 -0.98
N CYS A 78 2.42 -1.14 -1.03
CA CYS A 78 3.27 -1.50 0.11
C CYS A 78 4.20 -0.34 0.49
N MET A 79 4.86 0.30 -0.49
CA MET A 79 5.75 1.43 -0.26
C MET A 79 5.02 2.61 0.39
N CYS A 80 3.87 3.01 -0.17
CA CYS A 80 3.09 4.12 0.40
C CYS A 80 2.54 3.78 1.80
N PHE A 81 2.12 2.54 2.04
CA PHE A 81 1.59 2.14 3.35
C PHE A 81 2.70 2.19 4.41
N MET A 82 3.90 1.70 4.08
CA MET A 82 5.06 1.79 4.96
C MET A 82 5.46 3.24 5.24
N GLU A 83 5.44 4.11 4.22
CA GLU A 83 5.72 5.54 4.42
C GLU A 83 4.70 6.18 5.36
N VAL A 84 3.40 5.94 5.15
CA VAL A 84 2.33 6.44 6.03
C VAL A 84 2.49 5.93 7.46
N TYR A 85 2.93 4.68 7.64
CA TYR A 85 3.23 4.10 8.94
C TYR A 85 4.44 4.75 9.62
N LEU A 86 5.50 5.11 8.87
CA LEU A 86 6.72 5.67 9.45
C LEU A 86 6.51 7.07 10.05
N HIS A 87 5.53 7.82 9.54
CA HIS A 87 5.21 9.18 9.98
C HIS A 87 4.09 9.24 11.03
N HIS A 88 3.66 8.09 11.57
CA HIS A 88 2.57 7.96 12.55
C HIS A 88 3.08 7.51 13.92
#